data_AF-A0A7C6IJM8-F1
#
_entry.id   AF-A0A7C6IJM8-F1
#
_cell.length_a   1.000
_cell.length_b   1.000
_cell.length_c   1.000
_cell.angle_alpha   90.00
_cell.angle_beta   90.00
_cell.angle_gamma   90.00
#
_symmetry.space_group_name_H-M   'P 1'
#
loop_
_entity.id
_entity.type
_entity.pdbx_description
1 polymer ?
#
loop_
_entity_poly.entity_id
_entity_poly.type
_entity_poly.pdbx_seq_one_letter_code
_entity_poly.pdbx_strand_id
1 'polypeptide(L)'
;MKNNLICKLLASFPVILVALYFIPFLGICLILFRYFIYSNKKRISTPIFIIGVGILILIPKGLDLIFNIAKIDITKIPYLSNILSADLYNTDFINYSKFLITVGVIFFIISFVLNAIFNRVSSKLNSGIRNYISETQKRDAEISRKNDMEIKIKQEKAKNTSYVECPNCGSDNLLGEKYGTCKYCRSKLVNKNYKG
;
A
#
# COMPACT_ATOMS: atom_id res chain seq x y z
N MET A 1 -8.68 -9.07 -14.72
CA MET A 1 -7.64 -9.87 -15.42
C MET A 1 -6.95 -10.94 -14.56
N LYS A 2 -6.76 -10.76 -13.24
CA LYS A 2 -6.06 -11.72 -12.35
C LYS A 2 -6.59 -13.18 -12.34
N ASN A 3 -7.84 -13.41 -12.74
CA ASN A 3 -8.46 -14.74 -12.78
C ASN A 3 -8.60 -15.35 -14.17
N ASN A 4 -8.13 -14.67 -15.23
CA ASN A 4 -8.15 -15.27 -16.56
C ASN A 4 -7.04 -16.33 -16.68
N LEU A 5 -7.44 -17.56 -17.00
CA LEU A 5 -6.57 -18.73 -17.04
C LEU A 5 -5.53 -18.63 -18.15
N ILE A 6 -5.91 -18.04 -19.31
CA ILE A 6 -5.02 -17.81 -20.46
C ILE A 6 -3.89 -16.86 -20.07
N CYS A 7 -4.21 -15.75 -19.39
CA CYS A 7 -3.20 -14.78 -18.95
C CYS A 7 -2.24 -15.39 -17.92
N LYS A 8 -2.71 -16.28 -17.04
CA LYS A 8 -1.85 -17.01 -16.08
C LYS A 8 -0.91 -17.99 -16.79
N LEU A 9 -1.39 -18.64 -17.85
CA LEU A 9 -0.62 -19.61 -18.62
C LEU A 9 0.48 -18.92 -19.46
N LEU A 10 0.13 -17.82 -20.14
CA LEU A 10 1.10 -16.98 -20.87
C LEU A 10 2.16 -16.37 -19.93
N ALA A 11 1.75 -15.92 -18.76
CA ALA A 11 2.66 -15.39 -17.75
C ALA A 11 3.33 -16.49 -16.90
N SER A 12 3.18 -17.77 -17.24
CA SER A 12 3.81 -18.87 -16.51
C SER A 12 5.33 -18.89 -16.72
N PHE A 13 6.05 -19.45 -15.75
CA PHE A 13 7.51 -19.43 -15.78
C PHE A 13 8.09 -20.30 -16.93
N PRO A 14 7.56 -21.52 -17.21
CA PRO A 14 8.05 -22.33 -18.33
C PRO A 14 7.87 -21.64 -19.67
N VAL A 15 6.72 -20.99 -19.90
CA VAL A 15 6.45 -20.26 -21.15
C VAL A 15 7.43 -19.10 -21.34
N ILE A 16 7.76 -18.38 -20.26
CA ILE A 16 8.76 -17.30 -20.31
C ILE A 16 10.14 -17.84 -20.70
N LEU A 17 10.58 -18.98 -20.13
CA LEU A 17 11.86 -19.58 -20.48
C LEU A 17 11.91 -20.02 -21.95
N VAL A 18 10.88 -20.72 -22.41
CA VAL A 18 10.80 -21.15 -23.82
C VAL A 18 10.81 -19.93 -24.74
N ALA A 19 10.02 -18.90 -24.42
CA ALA A 19 9.99 -17.68 -25.20
C ALA A 19 11.34 -16.95 -25.21
N LEU A 20 12.04 -16.86 -24.06
CA LEU A 20 13.37 -16.25 -24.01
C LEU A 20 14.41 -16.98 -24.86
N TYR A 21 14.28 -18.29 -25.01
CA TYR A 21 15.17 -19.10 -25.83
C TYR A 21 14.93 -18.88 -27.33
N PHE A 22 13.67 -18.96 -27.79
CA PHE A 22 13.34 -18.86 -29.22
C PHE A 22 13.17 -17.42 -29.72
N ILE A 23 12.53 -16.55 -28.92
CA ILE A 23 12.17 -15.18 -29.30
C ILE A 23 12.45 -14.25 -28.11
N PRO A 24 13.73 -13.83 -27.91
CA PRO A 24 14.17 -13.09 -26.74
C PRO A 24 13.32 -11.86 -26.40
N PHE A 25 12.91 -11.10 -27.43
CA PHE A 25 12.06 -9.93 -27.27
C PHE A 25 10.69 -10.28 -26.67
N LEU A 26 10.03 -11.34 -27.17
CA LEU A 26 8.75 -11.80 -26.64
C LEU A 26 8.89 -12.26 -25.19
N GLY A 27 9.99 -12.97 -24.88
CA GLY A 27 10.31 -13.36 -23.51
C GLY A 27 10.39 -12.17 -22.55
N ILE A 28 11.07 -11.09 -22.95
CA ILE A 28 11.16 -9.84 -22.17
C ILE A 28 9.76 -9.22 -21.97
N CYS A 29 8.94 -9.16 -23.02
CA CYS A 29 7.56 -8.67 -22.93
C CYS A 29 6.73 -9.51 -21.95
N LEU A 30 6.88 -10.83 -21.94
CA LEU A 30 6.17 -11.72 -21.02
C LEU A 30 6.62 -11.54 -19.57
N ILE A 31 7.89 -11.20 -19.31
CA ILE A 31 8.37 -10.83 -17.97
C ILE A 31 7.64 -9.57 -17.48
N LEU A 32 7.58 -8.52 -18.30
CA LEU A 32 6.85 -7.28 -17.99
C LEU A 32 5.36 -7.55 -17.76
N PHE A 33 4.75 -8.38 -18.62
CA PHE A 33 3.36 -8.77 -18.49
C PHE A 33 3.09 -9.52 -17.17
N ARG A 34 4.00 -10.41 -16.77
CA ARG A 34 3.95 -11.11 -15.48
C ARG A 34 4.03 -10.14 -14.30
N TYR A 35 4.81 -9.06 -14.42
CA TYR A 35 4.90 -8.02 -13.37
C TYR A 35 3.62 -7.20 -13.22
N PHE A 36 2.87 -7.04 -14.31
CA PHE A 36 1.59 -6.35 -14.29
C PHE A 36 0.49 -7.22 -13.65
N ILE A 37 0.48 -8.52 -13.94
CA ILE A 37 -0.56 -9.45 -13.45
C ILE A 37 -0.37 -9.81 -11.96
N TYR A 38 0.86 -10.07 -11.52
CA TYR A 38 1.14 -10.61 -10.19
C TYR A 38 1.58 -9.54 -9.18
N SER A 39 1.33 -9.80 -7.89
CA SER A 39 1.68 -8.91 -6.77
C SER A 39 3.19 -8.70 -6.63
N ASN A 40 3.60 -7.64 -5.93
CA ASN A 40 5.00 -7.21 -5.71
C ASN A 40 5.94 -8.37 -5.33
N LYS A 41 5.49 -9.36 -4.54
CA LYS A 41 6.32 -10.54 -4.17
C LYS A 41 6.85 -11.30 -5.38
N LYS A 42 6.05 -11.46 -6.45
CA LYS A 42 6.46 -12.18 -7.67
C LYS A 42 7.35 -11.33 -8.58
N ARG A 43 7.38 -10.00 -8.42
CA ARG A 43 8.29 -9.12 -9.18
C ARG A 43 9.74 -9.34 -8.78
N ILE A 44 10.02 -9.55 -7.50
CA ILE A 44 11.37 -9.84 -7.01
C ILE A 44 11.75 -11.31 -7.26
N SER A 45 10.80 -12.22 -7.06
CA SER A 45 11.06 -13.66 -7.19
C SER A 45 11.33 -14.11 -8.63
N THR A 46 10.69 -13.49 -9.63
CA THR A 46 10.84 -13.91 -11.04
C THR A 46 12.29 -13.74 -11.55
N PRO A 47 12.96 -12.58 -11.37
CA PRO A 47 14.38 -12.43 -11.68
C PRO A 47 15.28 -13.45 -10.99
N ILE A 48 15.03 -13.73 -9.71
CA ILE A 48 15.83 -14.69 -8.93
C ILE A 48 15.72 -16.08 -9.56
N PHE A 49 14.53 -16.52 -9.94
CA PHE A 49 14.34 -17.80 -10.62
C PHE A 49 15.01 -17.83 -12.01
N ILE A 50 14.95 -16.73 -12.77
CA ILE A 50 15.62 -16.64 -14.08
C ILE A 50 17.15 -16.78 -13.91
N ILE A 51 17.73 -16.05 -12.95
CA ILE A 51 19.16 -16.14 -12.62
C ILE A 51 19.50 -17.56 -12.17
N GLY A 52 18.70 -18.14 -11.27
CA GLY A 52 18.91 -19.49 -10.75
C GLY A 52 18.93 -20.56 -11.85
N VAL A 53 18.01 -20.48 -12.81
CA VAL A 53 18.00 -21.37 -13.99
C VAL A 53 19.22 -21.13 -14.88
N GLY A 54 19.61 -19.87 -15.11
CA GLY A 54 20.83 -19.54 -15.85
C GLY A 54 22.08 -20.17 -15.21
N ILE A 55 22.24 -20.03 -13.89
CA ILE A 55 23.35 -20.63 -13.14
C ILE A 55 23.29 -22.16 -13.20
N LEU A 56 22.11 -22.76 -13.02
CA LEU A 56 21.91 -24.22 -13.07
C LEU A 56 22.41 -24.81 -14.39
N ILE A 57 22.16 -24.13 -15.50
CA ILE A 57 22.61 -24.54 -16.84
C ILE A 57 24.14 -24.53 -16.96
N LEU A 58 24.85 -23.66 -16.24
CA LEU A 58 26.32 -23.56 -16.31
C LEU A 58 27.06 -24.58 -15.43
N ILE A 59 26.36 -25.27 -14.53
CA ILE A 59 26.97 -26.21 -13.57
C ILE A 59 27.87 -27.23 -14.28
N PRO A 60 27.46 -27.89 -15.37
CA PRO A 60 28.28 -28.94 -15.99
C PRO A 60 29.60 -28.39 -16.54
N LYS A 61 29.59 -27.22 -17.18
CA LYS A 61 30.84 -26.56 -17.59
C LYS A 61 31.70 -26.11 -16.42
N GLY A 62 31.09 -25.65 -15.34
CA GLY A 62 31.80 -25.32 -14.10
C GLY A 62 32.50 -26.55 -13.51
N LEU A 63 31.82 -27.69 -13.48
CA LEU A 63 32.38 -28.97 -13.01
C LEU A 63 33.52 -29.46 -13.90
N ASP A 64 33.37 -29.39 -15.23
CA ASP A 64 34.45 -29.74 -16.16
C ASP A 64 35.72 -28.93 -15.92
N LEU A 65 35.58 -27.61 -15.72
CA LEU A 65 36.71 -26.74 -15.38
C LEU A 65 37.37 -27.12 -14.06
N ILE A 66 36.58 -27.42 -13.02
CA ILE A 66 37.10 -27.83 -11.71
C ILE A 66 37.85 -29.16 -11.80
N PHE A 67 37.30 -30.14 -12.53
CA PHE A 67 37.92 -31.45 -12.70
C PHE A 67 39.21 -31.38 -13.51
N ASN A 68 39.25 -30.53 -14.54
CA ASN A 68 40.46 -30.26 -15.32
C ASN A 68 41.56 -29.60 -14.47
N ILE A 69 41.21 -28.64 -13.58
CA ILE A 69 42.18 -28.02 -12.66
C ILE A 69 42.69 -29.03 -11.63
N ALA A 70 41.79 -29.86 -11.09
CA ALA A 70 42.11 -30.88 -10.09
C ALA A 70 42.78 -32.13 -10.69
N LYS A 71 42.97 -32.19 -12.01
CA LYS A 71 43.50 -33.35 -12.76
C LYS A 71 42.77 -34.66 -12.42
N ILE A 72 41.45 -34.59 -12.23
CA ILE A 72 40.62 -35.76 -11.96
C ILE A 72 40.28 -36.42 -13.29
N ASP A 73 40.53 -37.72 -13.38
CA ASP A 73 40.23 -38.49 -14.58
C ASP A 73 38.72 -38.80 -14.65
N ILE A 74 38.01 -37.96 -15.41
CA ILE A 74 36.54 -37.95 -15.56
C ILE A 74 36.04 -39.29 -16.14
N THR A 75 36.89 -40.03 -16.85
CA THR A 75 36.57 -41.34 -17.45
C THR A 75 36.35 -42.45 -16.41
N LYS A 76 36.85 -42.26 -15.17
CA LYS A 76 36.69 -43.23 -14.08
C LYS A 76 35.32 -43.17 -13.42
N ILE A 77 34.55 -42.09 -13.64
CA ILE A 77 33.23 -41.90 -13.06
C ILE A 77 32.18 -42.22 -14.14
N PRO A 78 31.39 -43.29 -13.98
CA PRO A 78 30.41 -43.69 -14.98
C PRO A 78 29.35 -42.60 -15.16
N TYR A 79 28.91 -42.38 -16.40
CA TYR A 79 27.91 -41.38 -16.83
C TYR A 79 28.33 -39.91 -16.72
N LEU A 80 29.35 -39.57 -15.93
CA LEU A 80 29.79 -38.18 -15.74
C LEU A 80 30.36 -37.58 -17.03
N SER A 81 31.17 -38.35 -17.77
CA SER A 81 31.71 -37.93 -19.06
C SER A 81 30.58 -37.57 -20.04
N ASN A 82 29.58 -38.43 -20.18
CA ASN A 82 28.44 -38.23 -21.08
C ASN A 82 27.58 -37.01 -20.72
N ILE A 83 27.45 -36.68 -19.42
CA ILE A 83 26.69 -35.50 -18.98
C ILE A 83 27.45 -34.21 -19.28
N LEU A 84 28.78 -34.23 -19.12
CA LEU A 84 29.64 -33.07 -19.35
C LEU A 84 29.87 -32.80 -20.83
N SER A 85 29.93 -33.85 -21.65
CA SER A 85 30.14 -33.77 -23.10
C SER A 85 28.85 -33.77 -23.92
N ALA A 86 27.67 -33.79 -23.29
CA ALA A 86 26.41 -33.79 -24.00
C ALA A 86 26.28 -32.57 -24.93
N ASP A 87 25.88 -32.80 -26.19
CA ASP A 87 25.64 -31.76 -27.20
C ASP A 87 24.62 -30.70 -26.75
N LEU A 88 23.83 -31.00 -25.73
CA LEU A 88 22.90 -30.08 -25.07
C LEU A 88 23.63 -28.86 -24.46
N TYR A 89 24.91 -28.98 -24.13
CA TYR A 89 25.77 -27.88 -23.66
C TYR A 89 26.58 -27.23 -24.78
N ASN A 90 26.08 -27.29 -26.02
CA ASN A 90 26.63 -26.53 -27.13
C ASN A 90 26.61 -25.01 -26.84
N THR A 91 27.41 -24.27 -27.60
CA THR A 91 27.65 -22.83 -27.52
C THR A 91 26.36 -22.02 -27.35
N ASP A 92 25.28 -22.42 -28.02
CA ASP A 92 23.98 -21.74 -27.96
C ASP A 92 23.30 -21.84 -26.59
N PHE A 93 23.37 -23.00 -25.93
CA PHE A 93 22.75 -23.19 -24.61
C PHE A 93 23.49 -22.41 -23.51
N ILE A 94 24.81 -22.23 -23.68
CA ILE A 94 25.64 -21.39 -22.80
C ILE A 94 25.37 -19.91 -23.04
N ASN A 95 25.27 -19.50 -24.31
CA ASN A 95 24.91 -18.13 -24.67
C ASN A 95 23.53 -17.79 -24.12
N TYR A 96 22.58 -18.73 -24.20
CA TYR A 96 21.27 -18.61 -23.59
C TYR A 96 21.35 -18.45 -22.06
N SER A 97 22.14 -19.27 -21.37
CA SER A 97 22.34 -19.11 -19.93
C SER A 97 22.92 -17.73 -19.55
N LYS A 98 23.96 -17.27 -20.26
CA LYS A 98 24.51 -15.91 -20.06
C LYS A 98 23.43 -14.85 -20.25
N PHE A 99 22.63 -14.98 -21.30
CA PHE A 99 21.51 -14.09 -21.57
C PHE A 99 20.47 -14.10 -20.43
N LEU A 100 20.08 -15.28 -19.92
CA LEU A 100 19.18 -15.40 -18.78
C LEU A 100 19.72 -14.67 -17.55
N ILE A 101 21.02 -14.84 -17.24
CA ILE A 101 21.66 -14.16 -16.11
C ILE A 101 21.64 -12.64 -16.34
N THR A 102 22.01 -12.16 -17.52
CA THR A 102 22.02 -10.72 -17.85
C THR A 102 20.63 -10.11 -17.71
N VAL A 103 19.62 -10.71 -18.35
CA VAL A 103 18.22 -10.24 -18.28
C VAL A 103 17.72 -10.30 -16.83
N GLY A 104 17.99 -11.40 -16.13
CA GLY A 104 17.62 -11.57 -14.73
C GLY A 104 18.21 -10.47 -13.84
N VAL A 105 19.49 -10.15 -13.96
CA VAL A 105 20.14 -9.07 -13.18
C VAL A 105 19.52 -7.71 -13.48
N ILE A 106 19.30 -7.37 -14.75
CA ILE A 106 18.68 -6.11 -15.16
C ILE A 106 17.29 -5.96 -14.51
N PHE A 107 16.46 -6.99 -14.63
CA PHE A 107 15.11 -6.98 -14.05
C PHE A 107 15.11 -7.01 -12.52
N PHE A 108 16.12 -7.59 -11.89
CA PHE A 108 16.29 -7.56 -10.45
C PHE A 108 16.56 -6.14 -9.95
N ILE A 109 17.50 -5.42 -10.60
CA ILE A 109 17.81 -4.01 -10.28
C ILE A 109 16.55 -3.14 -10.45
N ILE A 110 15.85 -3.26 -11.59
CA ILE A 110 14.62 -2.51 -11.84
C ILE A 110 13.58 -2.80 -10.76
N SER A 111 13.40 -4.06 -10.36
CA SER A 111 12.44 -4.44 -9.33
C SER A 111 12.78 -3.84 -7.97
N PHE A 112 14.08 -3.77 -7.64
CA PHE A 112 14.55 -3.15 -6.40
C PHE A 112 14.30 -1.64 -6.38
N VAL A 113 14.66 -0.94 -7.47
CA VAL A 113 14.43 0.51 -7.62
C VAL A 113 12.94 0.84 -7.52
N LEU A 114 12.08 0.11 -8.23
CA LEU A 114 10.63 0.30 -8.17
C LEU A 114 10.10 0.09 -6.75
N ASN A 115 10.53 -0.96 -6.05
CA ASN A 115 10.08 -1.23 -4.69
C ASN A 115 10.49 -0.10 -3.72
N ALA A 116 11.72 0.43 -3.86
CA ALA A 116 12.19 1.56 -3.06
C ALA A 116 11.35 2.83 -3.30
N ILE A 117 11.04 3.13 -4.58
CA ILE A 117 10.18 4.26 -4.95
C ILE A 117 8.77 4.08 -4.38
N PHE A 118 8.15 2.91 -4.60
CA PHE A 118 6.81 2.62 -4.10
C PHE A 118 6.73 2.72 -2.57
N ASN A 119 7.73 2.24 -1.84
CA ASN A 119 7.76 2.34 -0.39
C ASN A 119 7.84 3.80 0.09
N ARG A 120 8.64 4.65 -0.57
CA ARG A 120 8.72 6.09 -0.24
C ARG A 120 7.42 6.85 -0.56
N VAL A 121 6.78 6.53 -1.68
CA VAL A 121 5.51 7.17 -2.06
C VAL A 121 4.40 6.72 -1.13
N SER A 122 4.32 5.42 -0.85
CA SER A 122 3.33 4.82 0.06
C SER A 122 3.46 5.38 1.47
N SER A 123 4.68 5.53 2.00
CA SER A 123 4.88 6.09 3.34
C SER A 123 4.46 7.56 3.43
N LYS A 124 4.74 8.37 2.40
CA LYS A 124 4.30 9.78 2.33
C LYS A 124 2.78 9.92 2.21
N LEU A 125 2.12 9.07 1.42
CA LEU A 125 0.66 9.08 1.30
C LEU A 125 0.00 8.65 2.62
N ASN A 126 0.50 7.59 3.24
CA ASN A 126 -0.04 7.11 4.51
C ASN A 126 0.14 8.13 5.63
N SER A 127 1.27 8.84 5.72
CA SER A 127 1.44 9.89 6.70
C SER A 127 0.55 11.11 6.41
N GLY A 128 0.39 11.51 5.15
CA GLY A 128 -0.52 12.57 4.75
C GLY A 128 -1.98 12.29 5.11
N ILE A 129 -2.47 11.09 4.81
CA ILE A 129 -3.83 10.65 5.14
C ILE A 129 -4.02 10.60 6.66
N ARG A 130 -3.05 10.05 7.40
CA ARG A 130 -3.12 9.94 8.85
C ARG A 130 -3.15 11.31 9.53
N ASN A 131 -2.35 12.26 9.03
CA ASN A 131 -2.35 13.63 9.52
C ASN A 131 -3.71 14.30 9.27
N TYR A 132 -4.24 14.20 8.05
CA TYR A 132 -5.56 14.75 7.70
C TYR A 132 -6.69 14.20 8.59
N ILE A 133 -6.70 12.89 8.85
CA ILE A 133 -7.67 12.25 9.74
C ILE A 133 -7.53 12.81 11.17
N SER A 134 -6.30 12.90 11.67
CA SER A 134 -6.05 13.40 13.03
C SER A 134 -6.46 14.86 13.21
N GLU A 135 -6.26 15.69 12.18
CA GLU A 135 -6.61 17.11 12.20
C GLU A 135 -8.13 17.31 12.14
N THR A 136 -8.81 16.47 11.35
CA THR A 136 -10.28 16.47 11.27
C THR A 136 -10.90 16.02 12.58
N GLN A 137 -10.40 14.94 13.20
CA GLN A 137 -10.84 14.50 14.52
C GLN A 137 -10.66 15.58 15.60
N LYS A 138 -9.54 16.31 15.58
CA LYS A 138 -9.32 17.43 16.51
C LYS A 138 -10.35 18.54 16.32
N ARG A 139 -10.62 18.93 15.07
CA ARG A 139 -11.63 19.96 14.75
C ARG A 139 -13.02 19.52 15.18
N ASP A 140 -13.41 18.29 14.89
CA ASP A 140 -14.71 17.75 15.25
C ASP A 140 -14.90 17.69 16.78
N ALA A 141 -13.85 17.30 17.51
CA ALA A 141 -13.85 17.32 18.97
C ALA A 141 -14.00 18.75 19.53
N GLU A 142 -13.35 19.74 18.89
CA GLU A 142 -13.48 21.14 19.29
C GLU A 142 -14.89 21.70 19.01
N ILE A 143 -15.45 21.38 17.84
CA ILE A 143 -16.82 21.77 17.46
C ILE A 143 -17.83 21.14 18.42
N SER A 144 -17.69 19.85 18.73
CA SER A 144 -18.56 19.16 19.68
C SER A 144 -18.53 19.81 21.07
N ARG A 145 -17.34 20.12 21.59
CA ARG A 145 -17.19 20.82 22.88
C ARG A 145 -17.85 22.21 22.87
N LYS A 146 -17.72 22.97 21.77
CA LYS A 146 -18.36 24.28 21.63
C LYS A 146 -19.88 24.15 21.62
N ASN A 147 -20.41 23.21 20.86
CA ASN A 147 -21.85 22.95 20.78
C ASN A 147 -22.43 22.49 22.11
N ASP A 148 -21.74 21.60 22.84
CA ASP A 148 -22.16 21.15 24.17
C ASP A 148 -22.23 22.30 25.17
N MET A 149 -21.23 23.19 25.15
CA MET A 149 -21.26 24.41 25.98
C MET A 149 -22.43 25.31 25.60
N GLU A 150 -22.69 25.51 24.31
CA GLU A 150 -23.79 26.36 23.85
C GLU A 150 -25.16 25.78 24.26
N ILE A 151 -25.34 24.46 24.18
CA ILE A 151 -26.55 23.78 24.64
C ILE A 151 -26.75 23.96 26.15
N LYS A 152 -25.68 23.78 26.95
CA LYS A 152 -25.76 24.00 28.40
C LYS A 152 -26.17 25.44 28.73
N ILE A 153 -25.58 26.43 28.07
CA ILE A 153 -25.95 27.85 28.24
C ILE A 153 -27.41 28.09 27.86
N LYS A 154 -27.89 27.51 26.76
CA LYS A 154 -29.30 27.62 26.33
C LYS A 154 -30.25 26.99 27.35
N GLN A 155 -29.90 25.82 27.90
CA GLN A 155 -30.70 25.16 28.93
C GLN A 155 -30.76 25.96 30.23
N GLU A 156 -29.64 26.53 30.67
CA GLU A 156 -29.60 27.41 31.85
C GLU A 156 -30.45 28.66 31.64
N LYS A 157 -30.33 29.32 30.48
CA LYS A 157 -31.18 30.47 30.12
C LYS A 157 -32.66 30.09 30.12
N ALA A 158 -33.02 28.94 29.54
CA ALA A 158 -34.41 28.47 29.51
C ALA A 158 -34.96 28.18 30.91
N LYS A 159 -34.17 27.58 31.80
CA LYS A 159 -34.57 27.35 33.21
C LYS A 159 -34.83 28.64 33.98
N ASN A 160 -34.07 29.69 33.70
CA ASN A 160 -34.21 31.00 34.35
C ASN A 160 -35.25 31.90 33.69
N THR A 161 -35.77 31.52 32.52
CA THR A 161 -36.82 32.25 31.83
C THR A 161 -38.19 31.88 32.38
N SER A 162 -38.91 32.85 32.93
CA SER A 162 -40.27 32.64 33.44
C SER A 162 -41.22 33.75 33.03
N TYR A 163 -42.51 33.43 32.98
CA TYR A 163 -43.57 34.42 32.83
C TYR A 163 -43.80 35.11 34.18
N VAL A 164 -43.77 36.43 34.15
CA VAL A 164 -43.99 37.29 35.30
C VAL A 164 -45.07 38.30 34.93
N GLU A 165 -46.22 38.18 35.59
CA GLU A 165 -47.31 39.13 35.45
C GLU A 165 -46.95 40.46 36.14
N CYS A 166 -47.23 41.57 35.47
CA CYS A 166 -46.94 42.89 36.00
C CYS A 166 -48.01 43.31 37.04
N PRO A 167 -47.64 43.61 38.29
CA PRO A 167 -48.62 43.98 39.32
C PRO A 167 -49.28 45.34 39.07
N ASN A 168 -48.70 46.20 38.23
CA ASN A 168 -49.19 47.54 37.98
C ASN A 168 -50.13 47.64 36.77
N CYS A 169 -50.04 46.72 35.80
CA CYS A 169 -50.85 46.78 34.57
C CYS A 169 -51.39 45.42 34.09
N GLY A 170 -51.16 44.34 34.83
CA GLY A 170 -51.66 42.99 34.51
C GLY A 170 -51.05 42.34 33.27
N SER A 171 -50.03 42.94 32.65
CA SER A 171 -49.42 42.38 31.45
C SER A 171 -48.43 41.26 31.75
N ASP A 172 -48.44 40.21 30.94
CA ASP A 172 -47.46 39.12 31.00
C ASP A 172 -46.12 39.53 30.39
N ASN A 173 -45.03 39.26 31.12
CA ASN A 173 -43.68 39.57 30.69
C ASN A 173 -42.79 38.33 30.82
N LEU A 174 -42.00 38.05 29.79
CA LEU A 174 -41.02 36.97 29.82
C LEU A 174 -39.69 37.51 30.35
N LEU A 175 -39.23 37.02 31.50
CA LEU A 175 -37.98 37.47 32.14
C LEU A 175 -36.99 36.31 32.28
N GLY A 176 -35.78 36.47 31.71
CA GLY A 176 -34.66 35.53 31.87
C GLY A 176 -33.69 35.87 33.01
N GLU A 177 -33.80 37.06 33.60
CA GLU A 177 -32.93 37.57 34.67
C GLU A 177 -33.74 37.85 35.94
N LYS A 178 -33.05 38.01 37.08
CA LYS A 178 -33.67 38.24 38.40
C LYS A 178 -34.54 39.51 38.44
N TYR A 179 -34.16 40.55 37.70
CA TYR A 179 -34.89 41.80 37.61
C TYR A 179 -35.18 42.15 36.15
N GLY A 180 -36.32 42.75 35.89
CA GLY A 180 -36.68 43.23 34.56
C GLY A 180 -37.54 44.48 34.62
N THR A 181 -37.97 44.94 33.46
CA THR A 181 -38.97 46.01 33.35
C THR A 181 -40.16 45.52 32.57
N CYS A 182 -41.35 45.93 32.98
CA CYS A 182 -42.58 45.63 32.26
C CYS A 182 -42.52 46.27 30.86
N LYS A 183 -42.86 45.51 29.82
CA LYS A 183 -42.89 45.98 28.43
C LYS A 183 -43.86 47.15 28.22
N TYR A 184 -44.95 47.19 28.99
CA TYR A 184 -46.04 48.15 28.80
C TYR A 184 -45.92 49.36 29.73
N CYS A 185 -45.91 49.17 31.05
CA CYS A 185 -45.88 50.27 32.02
C CYS A 185 -44.48 50.62 32.55
N ARG A 186 -43.43 49.92 32.07
CA ARG A 186 -42.02 50.13 32.45
C ARG A 186 -41.71 49.98 33.95
N SER A 187 -42.67 49.52 34.75
CA SER A 187 -42.45 49.24 36.17
C SER A 187 -41.40 48.14 36.34
N LYS A 188 -40.66 48.20 37.45
CA LYS A 188 -39.69 47.16 37.82
C LYS A 188 -40.41 45.85 38.12
N LEU A 189 -39.90 44.74 37.60
CA LEU A 189 -40.38 43.39 37.82
C LEU A 189 -39.29 42.54 38.47
N VAL A 190 -39.72 41.54 39.26
CA VAL A 190 -38.82 40.58 39.93
C VAL A 190 -39.20 39.17 39.51
N ASN A 191 -38.26 38.45 38.91
CA ASN A 191 -38.41 37.05 38.57
C ASN A 191 -38.11 36.18 39.80
N LYS A 192 -39.16 35.71 40.47
CA LYS A 192 -39.04 34.85 41.67
C LYS A 192 -38.51 33.45 41.37
N ASN A 193 -38.57 33.02 40.10
CA ASN A 193 -38.11 31.70 39.66
C ASN A 193 -36.65 31.68 39.20
N TYR A 194 -35.97 32.82 39.22
CA TYR A 194 -34.55 32.92 38.85
C TYR A 194 -33.68 32.16 39.86
N LYS A 195 -32.94 31.16 39.38
CA LYS A 195 -31.94 30.41 40.15
C LYS A 195 -30.56 30.85 39.66
N GLY A 196 -29.95 31.77 40.40
CA GLY A 196 -28.59 32.26 40.18
C GLY A 196 -27.58 31.53 41.03
#